data_AF-A0A3N9NFE4-F1
#
_entry.id   AF-A0A3N9NFE4-F1
#
_cell.length_a   1.000
_cell.length_b   1.000
_cell.length_c   1.000
_cell.angle_alpha   90.00
_cell.angle_beta   90.00
_cell.angle_gamma   90.00
#
_symmetry.space_group_name_H-M   'P 1'
#
loop_
_entity.id
_entity.type
_entity.pdbx_description
1 polymer ?
#
loop_
_entity_poly.entity_id
_entity_poly.type
_entity_poly.pdbx_seq_one_letter_code
_entity_poly.pdbx_strand_id
1 'polypeptide(L)'
;MKKNFLIFLAFLIMALMLNFTNHFILFPLALGGMLLLNIQVYRLFFRWKFLVFLAFLIFAVPLFAGDKNAVFLGISYSSDLFRSSVVMAERSVILLMGLKFLTSRISVEQMAQAMANSRFKRFSQVFSLSMQALPDVRSITNETLREFRHESTGRNFLSNLSDYAIKFMVRILHYAGSFYDQKPLKDITNE
;
A
#
# COMPACT_ATOMS: atom_id res chain seq x y z
N MET A 1 -19.88 5.25 -5.87
CA MET A 1 -19.10 5.25 -4.60
C MET A 1 -19.77 4.49 -3.47
N LYS A 2 -21.02 4.83 -3.06
CA LYS A 2 -21.70 4.22 -1.89
C LYS A 2 -21.67 2.68 -1.84
N LYS A 3 -22.03 1.99 -2.93
CA LYS A 3 -22.04 0.50 -2.99
C LYS A 3 -20.65 -0.12 -2.81
N ASN A 4 -19.63 0.39 -3.50
CA ASN A 4 -18.26 -0.14 -3.39
C ASN A 4 -17.66 0.12 -2.01
N PHE A 5 -17.97 1.28 -1.42
CA PHE A 5 -17.59 1.60 -0.06
C PHE A 5 -18.29 0.70 0.97
N LEU A 6 -19.58 0.40 0.78
CA LEU A 6 -20.31 -0.55 1.64
C LEU A 6 -19.73 -1.97 1.54
N ILE A 7 -19.34 -2.41 0.34
CA ILE A 7 -18.66 -3.69 0.15
C ILE A 7 -17.32 -3.69 0.91
N PHE A 8 -16.51 -2.64 0.74
CA PHE A 8 -15.28 -2.49 1.51
C PHE A 8 -15.53 -2.53 3.03
N LEU A 9 -16.56 -1.82 3.49
CA LEU A 9 -16.95 -1.79 4.91
C LEU A 9 -17.38 -3.18 5.40
N ALA A 10 -18.10 -3.95 4.60
CA ALA A 10 -18.46 -5.32 4.93
C ALA A 10 -17.23 -6.21 5.07
N PHE A 11 -16.25 -6.10 4.17
CA PHE A 11 -14.97 -6.81 4.28
C PHE A 11 -14.16 -6.36 5.50
N LEU A 12 -14.17 -5.06 5.83
CA LEU A 12 -13.53 -4.51 7.02
C LEU A 12 -14.15 -5.10 8.30
N ILE A 13 -15.48 -5.09 8.41
CA ILE A 13 -16.20 -5.67 9.55
C ILE A 13 -15.90 -7.16 9.65
N MET A 14 -15.96 -7.89 8.53
CA MET A 14 -15.67 -9.31 8.48
C MET A 14 -14.23 -9.62 8.95
N ALA A 15 -13.25 -8.82 8.53
CA ALA A 15 -11.87 -8.96 8.99
C ALA A 15 -11.72 -8.66 10.50
N LEU A 16 -12.43 -7.66 11.03
CA LEU A 16 -12.41 -7.33 12.45
C LEU A 16 -13.08 -8.41 13.32
N MET A 17 -14.15 -9.02 12.80
CA MET A 17 -14.87 -10.10 13.49
C MET A 17 -14.15 -11.45 13.40
N LEU A 18 -13.21 -11.61 12.47
CA LEU A 18 -12.48 -12.86 12.27
C LEU A 18 -11.63 -13.16 13.50
N ASN A 19 -11.83 -14.31 14.13
CA ASN A 19 -11.15 -14.80 15.32
C ASN A 19 -10.91 -16.31 15.21
N PHE A 20 -10.20 -16.89 16.18
CA PHE A 20 -9.86 -18.31 16.15
C PHE A 20 -11.08 -19.25 16.03
N THR A 21 -12.24 -18.87 16.57
CA THR A 21 -13.43 -19.72 16.57
C THR A 21 -14.16 -19.71 15.23
N ASN A 22 -14.16 -18.57 14.53
CA ASN A 22 -14.99 -18.37 13.33
C ASN A 22 -14.20 -18.26 12.03
N HIS A 23 -12.87 -18.28 12.07
CA HIS A 23 -12.04 -18.03 10.88
C HIS A 23 -12.28 -19.07 9.76
N PHE A 24 -12.52 -20.33 10.09
CA PHE A 24 -12.87 -21.38 9.12
C PHE A 24 -14.16 -21.11 8.34
N ILE A 25 -15.05 -20.26 8.85
CA ILE A 25 -16.30 -19.88 8.17
C ILE A 25 -16.12 -18.52 7.49
N LEU A 26 -15.66 -17.52 8.23
CA LEU A 26 -15.56 -16.14 7.73
C LEU A 26 -14.50 -15.99 6.64
N PHE A 27 -13.37 -16.69 6.74
CA PHE A 27 -12.31 -16.56 5.74
C PHE A 27 -12.72 -17.13 4.37
N PRO A 28 -13.22 -18.38 4.25
CA PRO A 28 -13.74 -18.88 2.97
C PRO A 28 -14.91 -18.07 2.45
N LEU A 29 -15.78 -17.56 3.32
CA LEU A 29 -16.89 -16.68 2.92
C LEU A 29 -16.38 -15.36 2.33
N ALA A 30 -15.37 -14.74 2.93
CA ALA A 30 -14.73 -13.54 2.40
C ALA A 30 -14.09 -13.80 1.03
N LEU A 31 -13.40 -14.93 0.89
CA LEU A 31 -12.81 -15.35 -0.37
C LEU A 31 -13.92 -15.54 -1.42
N GLY A 32 -14.89 -16.41 -1.17
CA GLY A 32 -16.01 -16.68 -2.09
C GLY A 32 -16.74 -15.40 -2.49
N GLY A 33 -17.04 -14.53 -1.51
CA GLY A 33 -17.66 -13.22 -1.76
C GLY A 33 -16.83 -12.34 -2.68
N MET A 34 -15.51 -12.27 -2.50
CA MET A 34 -14.64 -11.49 -3.39
C MET A 34 -14.50 -12.12 -4.77
N LEU A 35 -14.53 -13.45 -4.87
CA LEU A 35 -14.44 -14.19 -6.13
C LEU A 35 -15.62 -13.81 -7.05
N LEU A 36 -16.82 -13.71 -6.47
CA LEU A 36 -18.04 -13.29 -7.18
C LEU A 36 -18.01 -11.82 -7.60
N LEU A 37 -17.31 -10.95 -6.86
CA LEU A 37 -17.28 -9.52 -7.12
C LEU A 37 -16.18 -9.07 -8.09
N ASN A 38 -14.97 -9.61 -7.94
CA ASN A 38 -13.84 -9.28 -8.81
C ASN A 38 -12.68 -10.30 -8.69
N ILE A 39 -12.58 -11.20 -9.67
CA ILE A 39 -11.51 -12.19 -9.76
C ILE A 39 -10.10 -11.55 -9.86
N GLN A 40 -9.97 -10.33 -10.38
CA GLN A 40 -8.65 -9.69 -10.56
C GLN A 40 -7.98 -9.34 -9.22
N VAL A 41 -8.75 -9.25 -8.14
CA VAL A 41 -8.23 -9.04 -6.78
C VAL A 41 -7.30 -10.19 -6.40
N TYR A 42 -7.61 -11.43 -6.83
CA TYR A 42 -6.86 -12.64 -6.52
C TYR A 42 -5.42 -12.67 -7.05
N ARG A 43 -5.16 -11.95 -8.15
CA ARG A 43 -3.83 -11.89 -8.77
C ARG A 43 -2.74 -11.40 -7.82
N LEU A 44 -3.10 -10.69 -6.73
CA LEU A 44 -2.14 -10.28 -5.71
C LEU A 44 -1.58 -11.48 -4.92
N PHE A 45 -2.44 -12.44 -4.58
CA PHE A 45 -2.09 -13.58 -3.73
C PHE A 45 -1.22 -14.62 -4.43
N PHE A 46 -1.24 -14.64 -5.77
CA PHE A 46 -0.35 -15.50 -6.57
C PHE A 46 1.05 -14.91 -6.81
N ARG A 47 1.37 -13.72 -6.28
CA ARG A 47 2.71 -13.15 -6.41
C ARG A 47 3.64 -13.79 -5.38
N TRP A 48 4.74 -14.39 -5.83
CA TRP A 48 5.73 -15.03 -4.96
C TRP A 48 6.20 -14.12 -3.80
N LYS A 49 6.48 -12.84 -4.07
CA LYS A 49 6.88 -11.88 -3.03
C LYS A 49 5.84 -11.72 -1.92
N PHE A 50 4.55 -11.76 -2.27
CA PHE A 50 3.46 -11.70 -1.29
C PHE A 50 3.37 -13.00 -0.48
N LEU A 51 3.52 -14.15 -1.14
CA LEU A 51 3.53 -15.46 -0.47
C LEU A 51 4.70 -15.58 0.51
N VAL A 52 5.89 -15.11 0.12
CA VAL A 52 7.06 -15.07 1.01
C VAL A 52 6.81 -14.15 2.21
N PHE A 53 6.22 -12.97 1.98
CA PHE A 53 5.86 -12.06 3.06
C PHE A 53 4.84 -12.68 4.03
N LEU A 54 3.81 -13.35 3.50
CA LEU A 54 2.79 -14.04 4.30
C LEU A 54 3.40 -15.18 5.11
N ALA A 55 4.28 -15.99 4.49
CA ALA A 55 5.00 -17.06 5.16
C ALA A 55 5.87 -16.51 6.29
N PHE A 56 6.61 -15.43 6.05
CA PHE A 56 7.39 -14.79 7.10
C PHE A 56 6.52 -14.34 8.27
N LEU A 57 5.36 -13.72 7.99
CA LEU A 57 4.43 -13.26 9.03
C LEU A 57 3.84 -14.41 9.85
N ILE A 58 3.55 -15.55 9.21
CA ILE A 58 2.99 -16.73 9.87
C ILE A 58 4.05 -17.49 10.68
N PHE A 59 5.26 -17.65 10.15
CA PHE A 59 6.26 -18.54 10.73
C PHE A 59 7.33 -17.83 11.59
N ALA A 60 7.67 -16.57 11.33
CA ALA A 60 8.74 -15.91 12.08
C ALA A 60 8.37 -15.72 13.56
N VAL A 61 7.19 -15.18 13.85
CA VAL A 61 6.79 -14.87 15.25
C VAL A 61 6.73 -16.12 16.13
N PRO A 62 6.07 -17.23 15.72
CA PRO A 62 5.99 -18.45 16.54
C PRO A 62 7.32 -19.17 16.73
N LEU A 63 8.29 -18.97 15.82
CA LEU A 63 9.63 -19.53 15.91
C LEU A 63 10.50 -18.76 16.90
N PHE A 64 10.39 -17.43 16.96
CA PHE A 64 11.28 -16.62 17.81
C PHE A 64 10.67 -16.16 19.15
N ALA A 65 9.35 -16.22 19.33
CA ALA A 65 8.68 -15.76 20.55
C ALA A 65 7.78 -16.83 21.21
N GLY A 66 7.41 -16.61 22.47
CA GLY A 66 6.46 -17.41 23.24
C GLY A 66 6.96 -18.78 23.68
N ASP A 67 6.11 -19.48 24.46
CA ASP A 67 6.41 -20.79 25.00
C ASP A 67 6.43 -21.86 23.91
N LYS A 68 7.55 -22.60 23.84
CA LYS A 68 7.80 -23.61 22.81
C LYS A 68 7.16 -24.94 23.19
N ASN A 69 5.86 -25.04 22.97
CA ASN A 69 5.04 -26.19 23.35
C ASN A 69 4.81 -27.22 22.22
N ALA A 70 5.33 -26.98 21.01
CA ALA A 70 5.20 -27.89 19.87
C ALA A 70 6.51 -28.01 19.09
N VAL A 71 6.67 -29.10 18.33
CA VAL A 71 7.84 -29.37 17.48
C VAL A 71 7.38 -29.76 16.08
N PHE A 72 7.97 -29.14 15.06
CA PHE A 72 7.75 -29.48 13.66
C PHE A 72 9.11 -29.61 12.96
N LEU A 73 9.37 -30.77 12.34
CA LEU A 73 10.64 -31.08 11.67
C LEU A 73 11.89 -30.80 12.55
N GLY A 74 11.79 -31.10 13.84
CA GLY A 74 12.88 -30.88 14.81
C GLY A 74 13.02 -29.43 15.31
N ILE A 75 12.18 -28.51 14.85
CA ILE A 75 12.19 -27.10 15.27
C ILE A 75 11.04 -26.87 16.26
N SER A 76 11.37 -26.42 17.46
CA SER A 76 10.38 -26.07 18.48
C SER A 76 9.74 -24.71 18.20
N TYR A 77 8.41 -24.62 18.32
CA TYR A 77 7.65 -23.39 18.07
C TYR A 77 6.50 -23.23 19.07
N SER A 78 5.98 -22.01 19.19
CA SER A 78 4.80 -21.73 20.01
C SER A 78 3.51 -21.96 19.22
N SER A 79 2.73 -22.97 19.62
CA SER A 79 1.51 -23.34 18.91
C SER A 79 0.41 -22.27 19.02
N ASP A 80 0.33 -21.57 20.15
CA ASP A 80 -0.62 -20.48 20.38
C ASP A 80 -0.32 -19.26 19.49
N LEU A 81 0.96 -18.87 19.43
CA LEU A 81 1.39 -17.81 18.53
C LEU A 81 1.21 -18.21 17.08
N PHE A 82 1.47 -19.47 16.72
CA PHE A 82 1.25 -19.94 15.36
C PHE A 82 -0.21 -19.79 14.92
N ARG A 83 -1.15 -20.25 15.77
CA ARG A 83 -2.59 -20.08 15.52
C ARG A 83 -2.98 -18.61 15.40
N SER A 84 -2.48 -17.76 16.30
CA SER A 84 -2.72 -16.31 16.26
C SER A 84 -2.18 -15.66 14.97
N SER A 85 -0.95 -16.02 14.57
CA SER A 85 -0.31 -15.52 13.35
C SER A 85 -1.06 -15.92 12.09
N VAL A 86 -1.63 -17.14 12.02
CA VAL A 86 -2.50 -17.58 10.92
C VAL A 86 -3.75 -16.70 10.84
N VAL A 87 -4.46 -16.53 11.96
CA VAL A 87 -5.67 -15.70 12.01
C VAL A 87 -5.35 -14.24 11.63
N MET A 88 -4.22 -13.69 12.08
CA MET A 88 -3.78 -12.34 11.67
C MET A 88 -3.45 -12.25 10.17
N ALA A 89 -2.82 -13.28 9.61
CA ALA A 89 -2.53 -13.35 8.19
C ALA A 89 -3.82 -13.36 7.37
N GLU A 90 -4.82 -14.15 7.78
CA GLU A 90 -6.15 -14.19 7.16
C GLU A 90 -6.87 -12.83 7.25
N ARG A 91 -6.86 -12.17 8.43
CA ARG A 91 -7.39 -10.80 8.57
C ARG A 91 -6.75 -9.84 7.56
N SER A 92 -5.42 -9.89 7.45
CA SER A 92 -4.66 -9.04 6.54
C SER A 92 -5.02 -9.29 5.08
N VAL A 93 -5.21 -10.56 4.70
CA VAL A 93 -5.67 -10.96 3.37
C VAL A 93 -7.03 -10.36 3.06
N ILE A 94 -8.03 -10.51 3.95
CA ILE A 94 -9.38 -9.95 3.76
C ILE A 94 -9.33 -8.42 3.62
N LEU A 95 -8.55 -7.73 4.47
CA LEU A 95 -8.38 -6.28 4.40
C LEU A 95 -7.75 -5.83 3.08
N LEU A 96 -6.68 -6.50 2.65
CA LEU A 96 -6.02 -6.20 1.38
C LEU A 96 -6.94 -6.47 0.18
N MET A 97 -7.77 -7.51 0.24
CA MET A 97 -8.80 -7.75 -0.77
C MET A 97 -9.77 -6.58 -0.86
N GLY A 98 -10.37 -6.20 0.28
CA GLY A 98 -11.30 -5.08 0.34
C GLY A 98 -10.68 -3.79 -0.17
N LEU A 99 -9.45 -3.49 0.28
CA LEU A 99 -8.72 -2.28 -0.14
C LEU A 99 -8.45 -2.31 -1.65
N LYS A 100 -7.94 -3.41 -2.20
CA LYS A 100 -7.67 -3.54 -3.63
C LYS A 100 -8.94 -3.43 -4.47
N PHE A 101 -10.04 -4.00 -4.01
CA PHE A 101 -11.34 -3.86 -4.64
C PHE A 101 -11.77 -2.39 -4.67
N LEU A 102 -11.64 -1.68 -3.54
CA LEU A 102 -11.97 -0.27 -3.44
C LEU A 102 -11.09 0.58 -4.36
N THR A 103 -9.77 0.43 -4.29
CA THR A 103 -8.82 1.24 -5.07
C THR A 103 -8.88 0.97 -6.56
N SER A 104 -9.25 -0.25 -6.99
CA SER A 104 -9.40 -0.57 -8.42
C SER A 104 -10.62 0.07 -9.08
N ARG A 105 -11.60 0.56 -8.29
CA ARG A 105 -12.86 1.11 -8.80
C ARG A 105 -13.12 2.56 -8.40
N ILE A 106 -12.26 3.15 -7.57
CA ILE A 106 -12.29 4.57 -7.26
C ILE A 106 -11.50 5.31 -8.33
N SER A 107 -12.13 6.27 -8.99
CA SER A 107 -11.43 7.22 -9.83
C SER A 107 -10.80 8.33 -8.99
N VAL A 108 -9.75 8.93 -9.52
CA VAL A 108 -9.01 10.05 -8.94
C VAL A 108 -9.98 11.20 -8.57
N GLU A 109 -10.94 11.48 -9.45
CA GLU A 109 -11.96 12.53 -9.30
C GLU A 109 -12.92 12.22 -8.15
N GLN A 110 -13.30 10.94 -7.98
CA GLN A 110 -14.17 10.51 -6.89
C GLN A 110 -13.47 10.64 -5.53
N MET A 111 -12.17 10.36 -5.46
CA MET A 111 -11.37 10.58 -4.26
C MET A 111 -11.27 12.07 -3.91
N ALA A 112 -11.06 12.93 -4.90
CA ALA A 112 -11.04 14.37 -4.73
C ALA A 112 -12.40 14.92 -4.26
N GLN A 113 -13.50 14.43 -4.82
CA GLN A 113 -14.86 14.84 -4.44
C GLN A 113 -15.22 14.38 -3.02
N ALA A 114 -14.80 13.18 -2.61
CA ALA A 114 -15.00 12.71 -1.23
C ALA A 114 -14.24 13.57 -0.20
N MET A 115 -13.07 14.11 -0.58
CA MET A 115 -12.27 14.98 0.27
C MET A 115 -12.62 16.48 0.14
N ALA A 116 -13.42 16.87 -0.86
CA ALA A 116 -13.87 18.25 -1.04
C ALA A 116 -14.75 18.75 0.12
N ASN A 117 -15.45 17.83 0.81
CA ASN A 117 -16.23 18.14 2.02
C ASN A 117 -15.38 18.22 3.31
N SER A 118 -14.08 17.93 3.23
CA SER A 118 -13.14 18.14 4.33
C SER A 118 -12.63 19.59 4.33
N ARG A 119 -11.97 20.03 5.40
CA ARG A 119 -11.41 21.41 5.52
C ARG A 119 -10.40 21.79 4.42
N PHE A 120 -10.03 20.86 3.55
CA PHE A 120 -9.10 21.09 2.45
C PHE A 120 -9.80 21.61 1.18
N LYS A 121 -10.23 22.87 1.21
CA LYS A 121 -10.87 23.55 0.06
C LYS A 121 -10.02 23.52 -1.23
N ARG A 122 -8.69 23.43 -1.11
CA ARG A 122 -7.75 23.37 -2.24
C ARG A 122 -7.30 21.93 -2.61
N PHE A 123 -7.84 20.89 -1.96
CA PHE A 123 -7.38 19.51 -2.20
C PHE A 123 -7.51 19.10 -3.66
N SER A 124 -8.67 19.36 -4.28
CA SER A 124 -8.90 19.01 -5.68
C SER A 124 -7.89 19.66 -6.63
N GLN A 125 -7.54 20.93 -6.39
CA GLN A 125 -6.55 21.65 -7.20
C GLN A 125 -5.13 21.12 -6.97
N VAL A 126 -4.71 20.97 -5.71
CA VAL A 126 -3.37 20.44 -5.36
C VAL A 126 -3.21 19.01 -5.87
N PHE A 127 -4.24 18.18 -5.74
CA PHE A 127 -4.23 16.80 -6.20
C PHE A 127 -4.19 16.71 -7.72
N SER A 128 -4.97 17.54 -8.43
CA SER A 128 -4.92 17.60 -9.90
C SER A 128 -3.56 18.07 -10.41
N LEU A 129 -2.99 19.11 -9.80
CA LEU A 129 -1.63 19.59 -10.10
C LEU A 129 -0.58 18.50 -9.81
N SER A 130 -0.71 17.80 -8.69
CA SER A 130 0.20 16.72 -8.31
C SER A 130 0.12 15.55 -9.31
N MET A 131 -1.08 15.18 -9.75
CA MET A 131 -1.27 14.13 -10.76
C MET A 131 -0.70 14.51 -12.13
N GLN A 132 -0.75 15.79 -12.50
CA GLN A 132 -0.12 16.31 -13.71
C GLN A 132 1.42 16.33 -13.60
N ALA A 133 1.96 16.64 -12.42
CA ALA A 133 3.40 16.68 -12.16
C ALA A 133 4.02 15.28 -11.97
N LEU A 134 3.23 14.30 -11.55
CA LEU A 134 3.68 12.93 -11.24
C LEU A 134 4.49 12.23 -12.36
N PRO A 135 4.08 12.28 -13.65
CA PRO A 135 4.88 11.68 -14.72
C PRO A 135 6.26 12.33 -14.88
N ASP A 136 6.36 13.66 -14.78
CA ASP A 136 7.62 14.39 -14.93
C ASP A 136 8.55 14.11 -13.73
N VAL A 137 8.00 14.16 -12.51
CA VAL A 137 8.72 13.79 -11.29
C VAL A 137 9.25 12.36 -11.37
N ARG A 138 8.48 11.44 -11.95
CA ARG A 138 8.92 10.07 -12.19
C ARG A 138 10.06 9.99 -13.20
N SER A 139 10.06 10.80 -14.26
CA SER A 139 11.18 10.90 -15.21
C SER A 139 12.44 11.39 -14.51
N ILE A 140 12.35 12.51 -13.79
CA ILE A 140 13.45 13.09 -13.02
C ILE A 140 14.02 12.07 -12.04
N THR A 141 13.15 11.34 -11.32
CA THR A 141 13.56 10.29 -10.39
C THR A 141 14.33 9.17 -11.09
N ASN A 142 13.81 8.67 -12.22
CA ASN A 142 14.43 7.58 -12.96
C ASN A 142 15.78 7.99 -13.58
N GLU A 143 15.87 9.20 -14.13
CA GLU A 143 17.10 9.76 -14.69
C GLU A 143 18.17 9.92 -13.61
N THR A 144 17.80 10.54 -12.48
CA THR A 144 18.72 10.74 -11.35
C THR A 144 19.20 9.39 -10.79
N LEU A 145 18.31 8.39 -10.71
CA LEU A 145 18.68 7.04 -10.26
C LEU A 145 19.60 6.33 -11.27
N ARG A 146 19.39 6.53 -12.57
CA ARG A 146 20.24 5.96 -13.62
C ARG A 146 21.65 6.55 -13.57
N GLU A 147 21.74 7.87 -13.45
CA GLU A 147 23.02 8.57 -13.28
C GLU A 147 23.75 8.09 -12.02
N PHE A 148 23.04 8.00 -10.90
CA PHE A 148 23.61 7.50 -9.65
C PHE A 148 24.15 6.08 -9.75
N ARG A 149 23.40 5.16 -10.38
CA ARG A 149 23.88 3.79 -10.59
C ARG A 149 25.12 3.75 -11.48
N HIS A 150 25.20 4.62 -12.48
CA HIS A 150 26.33 4.67 -13.39
C HIS A 150 27.60 5.22 -12.71
N GLU A 151 27.45 6.23 -11.85
CA GLU A 151 28.53 6.82 -11.04
C GLU A 151 28.95 5.91 -9.86
N SER A 152 28.03 5.11 -9.32
CA SER A 152 28.23 4.23 -8.17
C SER A 152 28.98 2.91 -8.48
N THR A 153 29.26 2.61 -9.76
CA THR A 153 29.81 1.30 -10.19
C THR A 153 31.20 0.96 -9.59
N GLY A 154 31.85 1.88 -8.86
CA GLY A 154 33.16 1.66 -8.23
C GLY A 154 33.33 2.11 -6.77
N ARG A 155 32.29 2.62 -6.08
CA ARG A 155 32.39 3.09 -4.68
C ARG A 155 31.16 2.72 -3.86
N ASN A 156 31.33 2.65 -2.53
CA ASN A 156 30.31 2.24 -1.56
C ASN A 156 28.99 3.00 -1.77
N PHE A 157 27.92 2.26 -2.12
CA PHE A 157 26.57 2.78 -2.36
C PHE A 157 26.06 3.76 -1.28
N LEU A 158 26.44 3.53 -0.03
CA LEU A 158 26.03 4.35 1.12
C LEU A 158 26.73 5.72 1.18
N SER A 159 27.96 5.85 0.66
CA SER A 159 28.72 7.12 0.79
C SER A 159 28.20 8.22 -0.13
N ASN A 160 27.56 7.85 -1.24
CA ASN A 160 27.07 8.80 -2.24
C ASN A 160 25.55 9.05 -2.15
N LEU A 161 24.87 8.44 -1.17
CA LEU A 161 23.42 8.59 -0.98
C LEU A 161 23.02 10.04 -0.69
N SER A 162 23.88 10.78 0.02
CA SER A 162 23.69 12.20 0.30
C SER A 162 23.78 13.06 -0.97
N ASP A 163 24.79 12.81 -1.81
CA ASP A 163 24.96 13.51 -3.09
C ASP A 163 23.78 13.24 -4.03
N TYR A 164 23.30 12.00 -4.07
CA TYR A 164 22.07 11.63 -4.76
C TYR A 164 20.84 12.40 -4.24
N ALA A 165 20.64 12.42 -2.92
CA ALA A 165 19.51 13.11 -2.31
C ALA A 165 19.52 14.61 -2.62
N ILE A 166 20.71 15.24 -2.58
CA ILE A 166 20.89 16.66 -2.91
C ILE A 166 20.58 16.90 -4.40
N LYS A 167 21.19 16.13 -5.32
CA LYS A 167 20.93 16.24 -6.77
C LYS A 167 19.44 16.06 -7.08
N PHE A 168 18.79 15.07 -6.45
CA PHE A 168 17.37 14.84 -6.60
C PHE A 168 16.54 16.03 -6.08
N MET A 169 16.80 16.51 -4.87
CA MET A 169 16.07 17.65 -4.30
C MET A 169 16.23 18.92 -5.15
N VAL A 170 17.44 19.22 -5.65
CA VAL A 170 17.69 20.38 -6.52
C VAL A 170 16.89 20.28 -7.81
N ARG A 171 16.88 19.11 -8.46
CA ARG A 171 16.09 18.88 -9.69
C ARG A 171 14.59 19.03 -9.44
N ILE A 172 14.09 18.51 -8.32
CA ILE A 172 12.68 18.65 -7.95
C ILE A 172 12.33 20.10 -7.62
N LEU A 173 13.19 20.84 -6.92
CA LEU A 173 13.01 22.28 -6.63
C LEU A 173 13.00 23.11 -7.90
N HIS A 174 13.92 22.85 -8.83
CA HIS A 174 13.98 23.54 -10.11
C HIS A 174 12.73 23.26 -10.95
N TYR A 175 12.31 21.98 -11.01
CA TYR A 175 11.07 21.60 -11.65
C TYR A 175 9.86 22.30 -11.00
N ALA A 176 9.77 22.29 -9.67
CA ALA A 176 8.67 22.92 -8.94
C ALA A 176 8.59 24.43 -9.22
N GLY A 177 9.72 25.13 -9.29
CA GLY A 177 9.77 26.54 -9.70
C GLY A 177 9.23 26.74 -11.11
N SER A 178 9.75 25.99 -12.09
CA SER A 178 9.30 26.08 -13.49
C SER A 178 7.82 25.70 -13.69
N PHE A 179 7.33 24.74 -12.89
CA PHE A 179 5.95 24.25 -12.95
C PHE A 179 4.98 25.26 -12.33
N TYR A 180 5.39 25.94 -11.27
CA TYR A 180 4.63 27.02 -10.65
C TYR A 180 4.47 28.21 -11.59
N ASP A 181 5.54 28.61 -12.28
CA ASP A 181 5.51 29.72 -13.25
C ASP A 181 4.56 29.46 -14.42
N GLN A 182 4.42 28.20 -14.84
CA GLN A 182 3.52 27.80 -15.94
C GLN A 182 2.05 27.63 -15.50
N LYS A 183 1.80 27.28 -14.24
CA LYS A 183 0.46 27.00 -13.70
C LYS A 183 0.30 27.60 -12.30
N PRO A 184 0.20 28.93 -12.18
CA PRO A 184 -0.02 29.56 -10.90
C PRO A 184 -1.36 29.11 -10.30
N LEU A 185 -1.36 28.84 -8.99
CA LEU A 185 -2.58 28.58 -8.25
C LEU A 185 -3.51 29.80 -8.40
N LYS A 186 -4.71 29.62 -8.95
CA LYS A 186 -5.71 30.70 -8.98
C LYS A 186 -6.05 31.11 -7.55
N ASP A 187 -5.77 32.37 -7.21
CA ASP A 187 -6.14 32.95 -5.93
C ASP A 187 -7.66 33.11 -5.83
N ILE A 188 -8.26 32.55 -4.77
CA ILE A 188 -9.70 32.60 -4.48
C ILE A 188 -9.98 33.77 -3.53
N THR A 189 -9.39 34.93 -3.79
CA THR A 189 -9.68 36.16 -3.02
C THR A 189 -10.81 37.00 -3.62
N ASN A 190 -11.46 36.54 -4.69
CA ASN A 190 -12.57 37.24 -5.35
C ASN A 190 -13.78 36.32 -5.64
N GLU A 191 -14.29 35.62 -4.64
CA GLU A 191 -15.70 35.16 -4.60
C GLU A 191 -16.27 35.29 -3.19
#